data_AF-A0A495ZF80-F1
#
_entry.id   AF-A0A495ZF80-F1
#
_cell.length_a   1.000
_cell.length_b   1.000
_cell.length_c   1.000
_cell.angle_alpha   90.00
_cell.angle_beta   90.00
_cell.angle_gamma   90.00
#
_symmetry.space_group_name_H-M   'P 1'
#
loop_
_entity.id
_entity.type
_entity.pdbx_description
1 polymer ?
#
loop_
_entity_poly.entity_id
_entity_poly.type
_entity_poly.pdbx_seq_one_letter_code
_entity_poly.pdbx_strand_id
1 'polypeptide(L)'
;MKTYKYKFSDQSNCIRIGNLLDDMWQVHFYFHKWQRQRYKDGLPYANYNDMDRHFKELKKTTHPHWKMLPSQAVQQGLIRIDKAYDRFF
;
A
#
# COMPACT_ATOMS: atom_id res chain seq x y z
N MET A 1 -8.39 19.85 16.34
CA MET A 1 -7.63 18.83 15.59
C MET A 1 -8.21 17.46 15.90
N LYS A 2 -8.93 16.81 14.97
CA LYS A 2 -9.46 15.45 15.18
C LYS A 2 -8.31 14.46 15.05
N THR A 3 -7.81 13.96 16.17
CA THR A 3 -6.87 12.85 16.18
C THR A 3 -7.65 11.57 15.95
N TYR A 4 -7.56 11.03 14.72
CA TYR A 4 -8.00 9.66 14.44
C TYR A 4 -6.99 8.73 15.12
N LYS A 5 -7.16 8.49 16.42
CA LYS A 5 -6.44 7.43 17.13
C LYS A 5 -6.89 6.12 16.50
N TYR A 6 -6.08 5.61 15.58
CA TYR A 6 -6.25 4.25 15.09
C TYR A 6 -6.13 3.34 16.31
N LYS A 7 -7.18 2.60 16.64
CA LYS A 7 -7.27 1.70 17.80
C LYS A 7 -6.40 0.45 17.62
N PHE A 8 -5.12 0.64 17.36
CA PHE A 8 -4.16 -0.46 17.29
C PHE A 8 -4.00 -1.14 18.66
N SER A 9 -4.16 -0.38 19.75
CA SER A 9 -4.06 -0.88 21.13
C SER A 9 -5.27 -1.67 21.66
N ASP A 10 -6.46 -1.54 21.06
CA ASP A 10 -7.69 -2.23 21.51
C ASP A 10 -7.91 -3.59 20.80
N GLN A 11 -7.02 -4.00 19.88
CA GLN A 11 -7.16 -5.28 19.20
C GLN A 11 -6.60 -6.41 20.07
N SER A 12 -7.49 -7.17 20.71
CA SER A 12 -7.16 -8.34 21.55
C SER A 12 -6.49 -9.50 20.81
N ASN A 13 -6.45 -9.46 19.47
CA ASN A 13 -5.89 -10.52 18.63
C ASN A 13 -4.59 -10.04 17.95
N CYS A 14 -3.47 -10.22 18.66
CA CYS A 14 -2.13 -9.88 18.18
C CYS A 14 -1.74 -10.62 16.89
N ILE A 15 -2.26 -11.83 16.66
CA ILE A 15 -2.01 -12.60 15.42
C ILE A 15 -2.63 -11.86 14.22
N ARG A 16 -3.87 -11.37 14.37
CA ARG A 16 -4.51 -10.57 13.33
C ARG A 16 -3.76 -9.27 13.04
N ILE A 17 -3.23 -8.61 14.08
CA ILE A 17 -2.38 -7.43 13.90
C ILE A 17 -1.11 -7.79 13.12
N GLY A 18 -0.44 -8.88 13.49
CA GLY A 18 0.77 -9.36 12.81
C GLY A 18 0.52 -9.59 11.33
N ASN A 19 -0.56 -10.29 10.99
CA ASN A 19 -0.95 -10.55 9.60
C ASN A 19 -1.26 -9.26 8.82
N LEU A 20 -1.91 -8.27 9.45
CA LEU A 20 -2.18 -6.98 8.80
C LEU A 20 -0.90 -6.18 8.54
N LEU A 21 0.08 -6.25 9.46
CA LEU A 21 1.38 -5.60 9.27
C LEU A 21 2.17 -6.29 8.15
N ASP A 22 2.15 -7.62 8.10
CA ASP A 22 2.79 -8.39 7.04
C ASP A 22 2.17 -8.08 5.67
N ASP A 23 0.83 -8.10 5.57
CA ASP A 23 0.11 -7.73 4.35
C ASP A 23 0.43 -6.29 3.91
N MET A 24 0.51 -5.34 4.85
CA MET A 24 0.90 -3.96 4.53
C MET A 24 2.34 -3.87 4.00
N TRP A 25 3.26 -4.66 4.57
CA TRP A 25 4.63 -4.75 4.08
C TRP A 25 4.70 -5.34 2.68
N GLN A 26 3.91 -6.40 2.41
CA GLN A 26 3.81 -7.01 1.09
C GLN A 26 3.29 -6.01 0.04
N VAL A 27 2.27 -5.22 0.36
CA VAL A 27 1.77 -4.14 -0.52
C VAL A 27 2.88 -3.13 -0.82
N HIS A 28 3.58 -2.65 0.21
CA HIS A 28 4.67 -1.70 0.03
C HIS A 28 5.78 -2.25 -0.88
N PHE A 29 6.22 -3.48 -0.61
CA PHE A 29 7.24 -4.16 -1.41
C PHE A 29 6.81 -4.39 -2.86
N TYR A 30 5.55 -4.82 -3.07
CA TYR A 30 4.97 -5.02 -4.38
C TYR A 30 5.05 -3.75 -5.23
N PHE A 31 4.62 -2.60 -4.68
CA PHE A 31 4.60 -1.35 -5.43
C PHE A 31 6.01 -0.83 -5.75
N HIS A 32 6.99 -0.99 -4.86
CA HIS A 32 8.38 -0.69 -5.19
C HIS A 32 8.94 -1.57 -6.31
N LYS A 33 8.63 -2.89 -6.29
CA LYS A 33 9.03 -3.81 -7.37
C LYS A 33 8.36 -3.44 -8.69
N TRP A 34 7.09 -3.07 -8.65
CA TRP A 34 6.33 -2.64 -9.83
C TRP A 34 6.90 -1.36 -10.43
N GLN A 35 7.19 -0.34 -9.61
CA GLN A 35 7.84 0.89 -10.09
C GLN A 35 9.21 0.61 -10.71
N ARG A 36 10.01 -0.27 -10.11
CA ARG A 36 11.30 -0.71 -10.67
C ARG A 36 11.13 -1.41 -12.02
N GLN A 37 10.09 -2.22 -12.17
CA GLN A 37 9.79 -2.87 -13.45
C GLN A 37 9.38 -1.83 -14.50
N ARG A 38 8.49 -0.89 -14.17
CA ARG A 38 8.12 0.22 -15.05
C ARG A 38 9.34 1.01 -15.54
N TYR A 39 10.27 1.33 -14.63
CA TYR A 39 11.52 2.00 -15.00
C TYR A 39 12.35 1.17 -15.99
N LYS A 40 12.48 -0.15 -15.79
CA LYS A 40 13.16 -1.04 -16.74
C LYS A 40 12.47 -1.09 -18.10
N ASP A 41 11.15 -0.97 -18.11
CA ASP A 41 10.33 -0.96 -19.32
C ASP A 41 10.30 0.41 -20.01
N GLY A 42 11.03 1.42 -19.50
CA GLY A 42 11.04 2.79 -20.02
C GLY A 42 9.73 3.56 -19.79
N LEU A 43 8.86 3.06 -18.92
CA LEU A 43 7.60 3.69 -18.57
C LEU A 43 7.80 4.74 -17.46
N PRO A 44 7.00 5.83 -17.45
CA PRO A 44 7.03 6.77 -16.34
C PRO A 44 6.63 6.08 -15.04
N TYR A 45 7.12 6.59 -13.91
CA TYR A 45 6.68 6.11 -12.61
C TYR A 45 5.16 6.28 -12.47
N ALA A 46 4.52 5.35 -11.77
CA ALA A 46 3.09 5.43 -11.49
C ALA A 46 2.85 6.40 -10.33
N ASN A 47 2.02 7.42 -10.53
CA ASN A 47 1.62 8.30 -9.44
C ASN A 47 0.66 7.58 -8.46
N TYR A 48 0.28 8.27 -7.38
CA TYR A 48 -0.69 7.73 -6.41
C TYR A 48 -1.98 7.20 -7.05
N ASN A 49 -2.56 7.92 -8.01
CA ASN A 49 -3.84 7.53 -8.62
C ASN A 49 -3.70 6.24 -9.44
N ASP A 50 -2.60 6.10 -10.19
CA ASP A 50 -2.29 4.88 -10.94
C ASP A 50 -2.04 3.70 -10.01
N MET A 51 -1.32 3.92 -8.90
CA MET A 51 -1.10 2.90 -7.87
C MET A 51 -2.41 2.48 -7.18
N ASP A 52 -3.29 3.41 -6.82
CA ASP A 52 -4.58 3.10 -6.19
C ASP A 52 -5.52 2.34 -7.12
N ARG A 53 -5.57 2.71 -8.41
CA ARG A 53 -6.31 1.97 -9.43
C ARG A 53 -5.78 0.54 -9.56
N HIS A 54 -4.47 0.38 -9.69
CA HIS A 54 -3.84 -0.94 -9.78
C HIS A 54 -4.10 -1.77 -8.51
N PHE A 55 -4.01 -1.16 -7.33
CA PHE A 55 -4.32 -1.84 -6.07
C PHE A 55 -5.76 -2.36 -6.00
N LYS A 56 -6.73 -1.60 -6.52
CA LYS A 56 -8.13 -2.04 -6.62
C LYS A 56 -8.29 -3.29 -7.50
N GLU A 57 -7.49 -3.42 -8.55
CA GLU A 57 -7.47 -4.59 -9.41
C GLU A 57 -6.83 -5.79 -8.72
N LEU A 58 -5.67 -5.60 -8.08
CA LEU A 58 -4.97 -6.66 -7.33
C LEU A 58 -5.85 -7.25 -6.22
N LYS A 59 -6.61 -6.41 -5.51
CA LYS A 59 -7.60 -6.86 -4.51
C LYS A 59 -8.70 -7.75 -5.10
N LYS A 60 -9.02 -7.59 -6.38
CA LYS A 60 -10.06 -8.40 -7.05
C LYS A 60 -9.48 -9.69 -7.62
N THR A 61 -8.20 -9.71 -7.97
CA THR A 61 -7.58 -10.81 -8.72
C THR A 61 -6.56 -11.57 -7.89
N THR A 62 -5.34 -11.06 -7.77
CA THR A 62 -4.16 -11.79 -7.28
C THR A 62 -4.00 -11.77 -5.76
N HIS A 63 -4.48 -10.74 -5.09
CA HIS A 63 -4.35 -10.57 -3.64
C HIS A 63 -5.69 -10.25 -2.97
N PRO A 64 -6.66 -11.18 -2.99
CA PRO A 64 -7.98 -10.95 -2.40
C PRO A 64 -7.94 -10.72 -0.87
N HIS A 65 -6.93 -11.24 -0.17
CA HIS A 65 -6.74 -11.04 1.27
C HIS A 65 -6.42 -9.58 1.63
N TRP A 66 -5.82 -8.80 0.71
CA TRP A 66 -5.58 -7.36 0.92
C TRP A 66 -6.87 -6.53 1.05
N LYS A 67 -8.05 -7.10 0.80
CA LYS A 67 -9.33 -6.46 1.14
C LYS A 67 -9.50 -6.23 2.64
N MET A 68 -8.82 -7.01 3.48
CA MET A 68 -8.86 -6.87 4.93
C MET A 68 -8.00 -5.69 5.42
N LEU A 69 -7.13 -5.16 4.57
CA LEU A 69 -6.29 -4.03 4.92
C LEU A 69 -7.13 -2.75 5.11
N PRO A 70 -6.81 -1.94 6.13
CA PRO A 70 -7.44 -0.64 6.30
C PRO A 70 -7.17 0.27 5.10
N SER A 71 -8.23 0.72 4.43
CA SER A 71 -8.09 1.53 3.20
C SER A 71 -7.25 2.78 3.41
N GLN A 72 -7.40 3.46 4.55
CA GLN A 72 -6.59 4.64 4.89
C GLN A 72 -5.11 4.30 5.05
N ALA A 73 -4.77 3.16 5.63
CA ALA A 73 -3.38 2.74 5.82
C ALA A 73 -2.70 2.46 4.46
N VAL A 74 -3.41 1.78 3.55
CA VAL A 74 -2.91 1.53 2.20
C VAL A 74 -2.72 2.83 1.44
N GLN A 75 -3.71 3.72 1.44
CA GLN A 75 -3.62 5.01 0.76
C GLN A 75 -2.42 5.83 1.24
N GLN A 76 -2.20 5.89 2.56
CA GLN A 76 -1.02 6.56 3.13
C GLN A 76 0.29 5.87 2.69
N GLY A 77 0.31 4.55 2.60
CA GLY A 77 1.44 3.79 2.06
C GLY A 77 1.75 4.18 0.61
N LEU A 78 0.74 4.22 -0.26
CA LEU A 78 0.89 4.60 -1.66
C LEU A 78 1.32 6.07 -1.84
N ILE A 79 0.74 7.00 -1.05
CA ILE A 79 1.15 8.42 -1.05
C ILE A 79 2.63 8.57 -0.65
N ARG A 80 3.11 7.79 0.32
CA ARG A 80 4.51 7.82 0.73
C ARG A 80 5.44 7.33 -0.37
N ILE A 81 5.03 6.30 -1.11
CA ILE A 81 5.76 5.81 -2.28
C ILE A 81 5.80 6.92 -3.34
N ASP A 82 4.64 7.48 -3.70
CA ASP A 82 4.52 8.55 -4.71
C ASP A 82 5.45 9.72 -4.40
N LYS A 83 5.36 10.27 -3.18
CA LYS A 83 6.23 11.35 -2.68
C LYS A 83 7.71 11.00 -2.58
N ALA A 84 8.05 9.72 -2.53
CA ALA A 84 9.45 9.30 -2.57
C ALA A 84 9.94 9.36 -4.01
N TYR A 85 9.20 8.78 -4.96
CA TYR A 85 9.59 8.78 -6.37
C TYR A 85 9.61 10.20 -6.95
N ASP A 86 8.60 11.03 -6.66
CA ASP A 86 8.52 12.45 -7.06
C ASP A 86 9.72 13.30 -6.58
N ARG A 87 10.40 12.87 -5.50
CA ARG A 87 11.58 13.57 -4.98
C ARG A 87 12.90 13.08 -5.57
N PHE A 88 12.93 11.87 -6.11
CA PHE A 88 14.17 11.24 -6.59
C PHE A 88 14.23 11.12 -8.12
N PHE A 89 13.12 11.35 -8.83
CA PHE A 89 12.97 11.26 -10.29
C PHE A 89 12.15 12.43 -10.81
#